data_AF-A0A543AQQ7-F1
#
_entry.id   AF-A0A543AQQ7-F1
#
_cell.length_a   1.000
_cell.length_b   1.000
_cell.length_c   1.000
_cell.angle_alpha   90.00
_cell.angle_beta   90.00
_cell.angle_gamma   90.00
#
_symmetry.space_group_name_H-M   'P 1'
#
loop_
_entity.id
_entity.type
_entity.pdbx_description
1 polymer ?
#
loop_
_entity_poly.entity_id
_entity_poly.type
_entity_poly.pdbx_seq_one_letter_code
_entity_poly.pdbx_strand_id
1 'polypeptide(L)'
;MSDTERINIELPVHQAAQVRRIVDAGGAPDISTYVSEAIQTRLDRDEALSELRHLFDRKGQKPSAEHLAWARDVLGVNEELGGPKE
;
A
#
# COMPACT_ATOMS: atom_id res chain seq x y z
N MET A 1 14.33 -17.74 18.79
CA MET A 1 13.56 -18.42 17.73
C MET A 1 13.49 -17.44 16.57
N SER A 2 13.86 -17.86 15.36
CA SER A 2 13.77 -16.96 14.19
C SER A 2 12.30 -16.71 13.87
N ASP A 3 11.86 -15.46 13.96
CA ASP A 3 10.49 -14.99 13.72
C ASP A 3 10.18 -14.88 12.22
N THR A 4 10.58 -15.91 11.45
CA THR A 4 10.51 -15.88 9.98
C THR A 4 10.16 -17.26 9.46
N GLU A 5 9.13 -17.32 8.62
CA GLU A 5 8.70 -18.52 7.91
C GLU A 5 9.06 -18.40 6.42
N ARG A 6 9.56 -19.49 5.83
CA ARG A 6 9.90 -19.51 4.41
C ARG A 6 8.68 -19.84 3.58
N ILE A 7 8.27 -18.89 2.74
CA ILE A 7 7.13 -19.04 1.83
C ILE A 7 7.66 -19.01 0.39
N ASN A 8 7.14 -19.89 -0.47
CA ASN A 8 7.40 -19.84 -1.90
C ASN A 8 6.27 -19.09 -2.59
N ILE A 9 6.61 -18.08 -3.39
CA ILE A 9 5.65 -17.25 -4.11
C ILE A 9 5.99 -17.20 -5.59
N GLU A 10 4.95 -17.17 -6.43
CA GLU A 10 5.09 -16.92 -7.85
C GLU A 10 4.70 -15.47 -8.15
N LEU A 11 5.55 -14.79 -8.92
CA LEU A 11 5.31 -13.42 -9.36
C LEU A 11 5.22 -13.40 -10.90
N PRO A 12 4.36 -12.56 -11.48
CA PRO A 12 4.42 -12.27 -12.90
C PRO A 12 5.84 -11.86 -13.32
N VAL A 13 6.31 -12.38 -14.46
CA VAL A 13 7.69 -12.20 -14.94
C VAL A 13 8.13 -10.73 -14.94
N HIS A 14 7.24 -9.82 -15.36
CA HIS A 14 7.52 -8.39 -15.40
C HIS A 14 7.73 -7.78 -14.00
N GLN A 15 6.96 -8.24 -12.99
CA GLN A 15 7.11 -7.79 -11.60
C GLN A 15 8.41 -8.32 -11.01
N ALA A 16 8.72 -9.61 -11.21
CA ALA A 16 9.98 -10.20 -10.74
C ALA A 16 11.20 -9.48 -11.34
N ALA A 17 11.16 -9.15 -12.63
CA ALA A 17 12.20 -8.38 -13.30
C ALA A 17 12.32 -6.95 -12.75
N GLN A 18 11.18 -6.30 -12.48
CA GLN A 18 11.16 -4.95 -11.91
C GLN A 18 11.71 -4.91 -10.49
N VAL A 19 11.29 -5.84 -9.61
CA VAL A 19 11.80 -5.95 -8.25
C VAL A 19 13.31 -6.16 -8.25
N ARG A 20 13.81 -7.06 -9.13
CA ARG A 20 15.24 -7.28 -9.27
C ARG A 20 15.99 -6.01 -9.65
N ARG A 21 15.50 -5.25 -10.63
CA ARG A 21 16.12 -3.96 -11.01
C ARG A 21 16.14 -2.94 -9.86
N ILE A 22 15.11 -2.89 -9.03
CA ILE A 22 15.05 -1.96 -7.89
C ILE A 22 16.08 -2.34 -6.84
N VAL A 23 16.18 -3.62 -6.50
CA VAL A 23 17.17 -4.14 -5.55
C VAL A 23 18.60 -3.92 -6.09
N ASP A 24 18.84 -4.23 -7.36
CA ASP A 24 20.14 -4.03 -8.01
C ASP A 24 20.55 -2.54 -8.03
N ALA A 25 19.58 -1.63 -8.08
CA ALA A 25 19.79 -0.18 -7.98
C ALA A 25 19.96 0.33 -6.53
N GLY A 26 19.95 -0.56 -5.54
CA GLY A 26 20.11 -0.22 -4.12
C GLY A 26 18.82 0.25 -3.42
N GLY A 27 17.65 0.03 -4.03
CA GLY A 27 16.36 0.39 -3.44
C GLY A 27 15.97 -0.47 -2.23
N ALA A 28 16.58 -1.65 -2.08
CA ALA A 28 16.47 -2.50 -0.89
C ALA A 28 17.70 -3.43 -0.80
N PRO A 29 18.02 -3.98 0.40
CA PRO A 29 19.16 -4.90 0.58
C PRO A 29 19.05 -6.20 -0.22
N ASP A 30 17.84 -6.75 -0.33
CA ASP A 30 17.54 -7.95 -1.11
C ASP A 30 16.05 -8.01 -1.48
N ILE A 31 15.67 -9.01 -2.30
CA ILE A 31 14.29 -9.23 -2.73
C ILE A 31 13.37 -9.54 -1.54
N SER A 32 13.86 -10.28 -0.54
CA SER A 32 13.04 -10.65 0.63
C SER A 32 12.64 -9.41 1.40
N THR A 33 13.58 -8.51 1.64
CA THR A 33 13.38 -7.24 2.35
C THR A 33 12.39 -6.37 1.59
N TYR A 34 12.59 -6.20 0.28
CA TYR A 34 11.66 -5.45 -0.57
C TYR A 34 10.22 -5.99 -0.49
N VAL A 35 10.06 -7.32 -0.57
CA VAL A 35 8.74 -7.96 -0.52
C VAL A 35 8.13 -7.85 0.88
N SER A 36 8.91 -8.06 1.94
CA SER A 36 8.45 -7.91 3.32
C SER A 36 7.98 -6.49 3.63
N GLU A 37 8.71 -5.46 3.21
CA GLU A 37 8.32 -4.05 3.38
C GLU A 37 7.04 -3.71 2.59
N ALA A 38 6.92 -4.21 1.36
CA ALA A 38 5.71 -4.04 0.55
C ALA A 38 4.49 -4.72 1.18
N ILE A 39 4.66 -5.94 1.73
CA ILE A 39 3.62 -6.66 2.46
C ILE A 39 3.23 -5.89 3.73
N GLN A 40 4.21 -5.43 4.52
CA GLN A 40 3.93 -4.69 5.75
C GLN A 40 3.16 -3.41 5.47
N THR A 41 3.58 -2.65 4.46
CA THR A 41 2.87 -1.43 4.01
C THR A 41 1.40 -1.72 3.66
N ARG A 42 1.15 -2.88 3.03
CA ARG A 42 -0.21 -3.31 2.69
C ARG A 42 -1.01 -3.71 3.93
N LEU A 43 -0.40 -4.44 4.85
CA LEU A 43 -1.03 -4.87 6.11
C LEU A 43 -1.39 -3.67 6.98
N ASP A 44 -0.48 -2.71 7.19
CA ASP A 44 -0.73 -1.49 7.97
C ASP A 44 -1.91 -0.70 7.39
N ARG A 45 -1.97 -0.59 6.06
CA ARG A 45 -3.10 0.06 5.37
C ARG A 45 -4.41 -0.69 5.61
N ASP A 46 -4.41 -2.00 5.44
CA ASP A 46 -5.61 -2.82 5.58
C ASP A 46 -6.11 -2.84 7.03
N GLU A 47 -5.21 -2.84 8.02
CA GLU A 47 -5.52 -2.69 9.44
C GLU A 47 -6.16 -1.32 9.73
N ALA A 48 -5.53 -0.23 9.33
CA ALA A 48 -6.06 1.13 9.52
C ALA A 48 -7.45 1.30 8.88
N LEU A 49 -7.67 0.74 7.68
CA LEU A 49 -8.99 0.76 7.03
C LEU A 49 -10.03 -0.07 7.79
N SER A 50 -9.63 -1.21 8.36
CA SER A 50 -10.51 -2.04 9.18
C SER A 50 -10.91 -1.32 10.46
N GLU A 51 -9.96 -0.68 11.15
CA GLU A 51 -10.23 0.12 12.35
C GLU A 51 -11.17 1.29 12.08
N LEU A 52 -10.95 2.02 10.98
CA LEU A 52 -11.84 3.10 10.54
C LEU A 52 -13.26 2.59 10.30
N ARG A 53 -13.40 1.45 9.63
CA ARG A 53 -14.71 0.80 9.41
C ARG A 53 -15.38 0.48 10.74
N HIS A 54 -14.66 -0.15 11.68
CA HIS A 54 -15.20 -0.46 13.00
C HIS A 54 -15.60 0.80 13.78
N LEU A 55 -14.87 1.91 13.65
CA LEU A 55 -15.22 3.17 14.29
C LEU A 55 -16.52 3.75 13.75
N PHE A 56 -16.70 3.78 12.43
CA PHE A 56 -17.92 4.30 11.81
C PHE A 56 -19.12 3.41 12.08
N ASP A 57 -18.95 2.09 12.07
CA ASP A 57 -20.02 1.16 12.40
C ASP A 57 -20.48 1.33 13.86
N ARG A 58 -19.55 1.51 14.81
CA ARG A 58 -19.89 1.79 16.22
C ARG A 58 -20.62 3.12 16.42
N LYS A 59 -20.27 4.16 15.67
CA LYS A 59 -20.89 5.49 15.77
C LYS A 59 -22.20 5.61 14.99
N GLY A 60 -22.51 4.65 14.11
CA GLY A 60 -23.69 4.71 13.23
C GLY A 60 -23.65 5.84 12.21
N GLN A 61 -22.48 6.45 11.99
CA GLN A 61 -22.29 7.56 11.05
C GLN A 61 -21.07 7.28 10.18
N LYS A 62 -21.25 7.35 8.86
CA LYS A 62 -20.18 7.25 7.87
C LYS A 62 -19.90 8.65 7.29
N PRO A 63 -18.66 8.95 6.87
CA PRO A 63 -18.38 10.19 6.16
C PRO A 63 -19.24 10.27 4.90
N SER A 64 -19.87 11.42 4.67
CA SER A 64 -20.55 11.72 3.41
C SER A 64 -19.53 11.94 2.30
N ALA A 65 -19.99 11.95 1.05
CA ALA A 65 -19.15 12.27 -0.10
C ALA A 65 -18.48 13.66 0.04
N GLU A 66 -19.18 14.64 0.62
CA GLU A 66 -18.65 15.98 0.89
C GLU A 66 -17.51 15.95 1.90
N HIS A 67 -17.65 15.20 3.00
CA HIS A 67 -16.58 15.02 3.99
C HIS A 67 -15.34 14.37 3.37
N LEU A 68 -15.53 13.39 2.48
CA LEU A 68 -14.41 12.75 1.78
C LEU A 68 -13.79 13.67 0.73
N ALA A 69 -14.57 14.48 0.01
CA ALA A 69 -14.06 15.45 -0.96
C ALA A 69 -13.23 16.54 -0.26
N TRP A 70 -13.73 17.08 0.86
CA TRP A 70 -12.99 18.00 1.72
C TRP A 70 -11.69 17.37 2.24
N ALA A 71 -11.75 16.13 2.73
CA ALA A 71 -10.55 15.45 3.22
C ALA A 71 -9.51 15.25 2.10
N ARG A 72 -9.94 14.91 0.88
CA ARG A 72 -9.02 14.76 -0.25
C ARG A 72 -8.34 16.06 -0.65
N ASP A 73 -9.07 17.17 -0.58
CA ASP A 73 -8.55 18.51 -0.84
C ASP A 73 -7.50 18.91 0.21
N VAL A 74 -7.85 18.77 1.50
CA VAL A 74 -6.94 19.08 2.62
C VAL A 74 -5.68 18.21 2.61
N LEU A 75 -5.82 16.93 2.25
CA LEU A 75 -4.69 15.99 2.18
C LEU A 75 -3.90 16.12 0.86
N GLY A 76 -4.33 16.98 -0.08
CA GLY A 76 -3.66 17.16 -1.37
C GLY A 76 -3.67 15.91 -2.25
N VAL A 77 -4.65 15.02 -2.08
CA VAL A 77 -4.79 13.77 -2.86
C VAL A 77 -5.79 13.90 -4.01
N ASN A 78 -6.34 15.09 -4.24
CA ASN A 78 -7.09 15.44 -5.44
C ASN A 78 -6.10 15.75 -6.58
N GLU A 79 -5.82 14.72 -7.39
CA GLU A 79 -5.22 14.75 -8.75
C GLU A 79 -3.70 14.94 -8.90
N GLU A 80 -2.96 13.82 -9.00
CA GLU A 80 -2.02 13.52 -10.11
C GLU A 80 -1.92 12.00 -10.35
N LEU A 81 -2.87 11.44 -11.10
CA LEU A 81 -2.57 10.37 -12.06
C LEU A 81 -2.29 11.08 -13.40
N GLY A 82 -1.08 11.62 -13.53
CA GLY A 82 -0.56 12.14 -14.79
C GLY A 82 -0.28 10.99 -15.76
N GLY A 83 -1.33 10.51 -16.44
CA GLY A 83 -1.15 9.91 -17.76
C GLY A 83 -0.76 11.03 -18.75
N PRO A 84 0.11 10.76 -19.73
CA PRO A 84 0.54 11.78 -20.67
C PRO A 84 -0.67 12.33 -21.45
N LYS A 85 -0.89 13.64 -21.39
CA LYS A 85 -1.64 14.37 -22.40
C LYS A 85 -0.63 14.95 -23.39
N GLU A 86 -0.65 14.37 -24.58
CA GLU A 86 -0.06 14.80 -25.87
C GLU A 86 1.42 15.18 -25.91
#